data_AF-A0A644UM79-F1
#
_entry.id   AF-A0A644UM79-F1
#
_cell.length_a   1.000
_cell.length_b   1.000
_cell.length_c   1.000
_cell.angle_alpha   90.00
_cell.angle_beta   90.00
_cell.angle_gamma   90.00
#
_symmetry.space_group_name_H-M   'P 1'
#
loop_
_entity.id
_entity.type
_entity.pdbx_description
1 polymer ?
#
loop_
_entity_poly.entity_id
_entity_poly.type
_entity_poly.pdbx_seq_one_letter_code
_entity_poly.pdbx_strand_id
1 'polypeptide(L)' 'MKSFAAIDFETANQHRSICSMGVVIVKNGIITDKFYSLVKPEPNFYCY' A
#
# COMPACT_ATOMS: atom_id res chain seq x y z
N MET A 1 0.49 24.84 2.04
CA MET A 1 0.72 23.49 2.61
C MET A 1 0.73 22.48 1.46
N LYS A 2 1.51 21.40 1.55
CA LYS A 2 1.64 20.41 0.45
C LYS A 2 0.53 19.36 0.53
N SER A 3 0.01 18.97 -0.63
CA SER A 3 -0.86 17.81 -0.80
C SER A 3 -0.02 16.63 -1.28
N PHE A 4 -0.21 15.44 -0.71
CA PHE A 4 0.54 14.23 -1.08
C PHE A 4 -0.29 12.97 -0.86
N ALA A 5 0.12 11.88 -1.51
CA ALA A 5 -0.33 10.54 -1.20
C ALA A 5 0.76 9.82 -0.39
N ALA A 6 0.39 9.21 0.73
CA ALA A 6 1.26 8.24 1.39
C ALA A 6 0.78 6.85 0.96
N ILE A 7 1.71 6.04 0.47
CA ILE A 7 1.45 4.70 -0.05
C ILE A 7 2.34 3.73 0.70
N ASP A 8 1.75 2.62 1.13
CA ASP A 8 2.44 1.57 1.85
C ASP A 8 2.10 0.21 1.24
N PHE A 9 3.12 -0.64 1.08
CA PHE A 9 3.01 -1.96 0.49
C PHE A 9 3.57 -3.01 1.44
N GLU A 10 2.78 -4.05 1.67
CA GLU A 10 3.26 -5.25 2.33
C GLU A 10 3.60 -6.31 1.28
N THR A 11 4.63 -7.10 1.54
CA THR A 11 5.06 -8.17 0.65
C THR A 11 4.86 -9.54 1.30
N ALA A 12 4.49 -10.53 0.48
CA ALA A 12 4.38 -11.92 0.89
C ALA A 12 5.75 -12.62 1.09
N ASN A 13 6.82 -11.99 0.61
CA ASN A 13 8.18 -12.52 0.60
C ASN A 13 9.22 -11.38 0.41
N GLN A 14 10.51 -11.73 0.44
CA GLN A 14 11.62 -10.78 0.22
C GLN A 14 11.83 -10.40 -1.26
N HIS A 15 11.08 -11.01 -2.19
CA HIS A 15 11.21 -10.86 -3.63
C HIS A 15 10.18 -9.90 -4.24
N ARG A 16 9.69 -8.92 -3.47
CA ARG A 16 8.77 -7.85 -3.92
C ARG A 16 7.42 -8.34 -4.46
N SER A 17 6.92 -9.49 -4.01
CA SER A 17 5.54 -9.90 -4.30
C SER A 17 4.59 -9.23 -3.31
N ILE A 18 3.84 -8.21 -3.74
CA ILE A 18 2.93 -7.47 -2.87
C ILE A 18 1.72 -8.33 -2.47
N CYS A 19 1.28 -8.21 -1.21
CA CYS A 19 0.09 -8.90 -0.69
C CYS A 19 -1.00 -7.94 -0.19
N SER A 20 -0.64 -6.69 0.10
CA SER A 20 -1.60 -5.62 0.36
C SER A 20 -1.04 -4.24 0.05
N MET A 21 -1.94 -3.28 -0.16
CA MET A 21 -1.60 -1.87 -0.34
C MET A 21 -2.55 -0.98 0.46
N GLY A 22 -1.98 -0.01 1.16
CA GLY A 22 -2.68 1.12 1.77
C GLY A 22 -2.32 2.42 1.07
N VAL A 23 -3.30 3.29 0.85
CA VAL A 23 -3.10 4.64 0.33
C VAL A 23 -3.88 5.64 1.18
N VAL A 24 -3.24 6.75 1.56
CA VAL A 24 -3.92 7.90 2.18
C VAL A 24 -3.62 9.18 1.41
N ILE A 25 -4.65 9.97 1.15
CA ILE A 25 -4.51 11.26 0.46
C ILE A 25 -4.59 12.38 1.49
N VAL A 26 -3.50 13.14 1.64
CA VAL A 26 -3.41 14.30 2.52
C VAL A 26 -3.50 15.57 1.68
N LYS A 27 -4.45 16.45 2.01
CA LYS A 27 -4.58 17.79 1.41
C LYS A 27 -4.60 18.81 2.53
N ASN A 28 -3.72 19.81 2.44
CA ASN A 28 -3.60 20.87 3.46
C ASN A 28 -3.47 20.33 4.89
N GLY A 29 -2.69 19.27 5.08
CA GLY A 29 -2.47 18.64 6.39
C GLY A 29 -3.64 17.79 6.91
N ILE A 30 -4.71 17.63 6.12
CA ILE A 30 -5.90 16.84 6.48
C ILE A 30 -5.96 15.59 5.60
N ILE A 31 -6.23 14.42 6.19
CA ILE A 31 -6.51 13.20 5.44
C ILE A 31 -7.89 13.33 4.81
N THR A 32 -7.94 13.34 3.48
CA THR A 32 -9.17 13.50 2.69
C THR A 32 -9.69 12.21 2.10
N ASP A 33 -8.85 11.19 1.99
CA ASP A 33 -9.25 9.89 1.43
C ASP A 33 -8.34 8.77 1.95
N LYS A 34 -8.87 7.55 1.95
CA LYS A 34 -8.19 6.32 2.33
C LYS A 34 -8.63 5.19 1.43
N PHE A 35 -7.67 4.42 0.92
CA PHE A 35 -7.92 3.21 0.16
C PHE A 35 -7.10 2.06 0.73
N TYR A 36 -7.72 0.89 0.79
CA TYR A 36 -7.07 -0.35 1.20
C TYR A 36 -7.53 -1.48 0.28
N SER A 37 -6.58 -2.30 -0.16
CA SER A 37 -6.88 -3.53 -0.88
C SER A 37 -5.89 -4.63 -0.54
N LEU A 38 -6.40 -5.85 -0.46
CA LEU A 38 -5.59 -7.05 -0.60
C LEU A 38 -5.24 -7.23 -2.08
N VAL A 39 -4.03 -7.75 -2.33
CA VAL A 39 -3.53 -8.05 -3.67
C VAL A 39 -3.09 -9.50 -3.66
N LYS A 40 -3.49 -10.26 -4.67
CA LYS A 40 -2.95 -11.61 -4.85
C LYS A 40 -1.48 -11.48 -5.30
N PRO A 41 -0.49 -12.00 -4.55
CA PRO A 41 0.92 -11.85 -4.90
C PRO A 41 1.24 -12.55 -6.22
N GLU A 42 2.15 -11.94 -7.00
CA GLU A 42 2.73 -12.55 -8.20
C GLU A 42 4.26 -12.61 -8.06
N PRO A 43 4.89 -13.79 -8.21
CA PRO A 43 4.26 -15.11 -8.24
C PRO A 43 3.50 -15.39 -6.93
N ASN A 44 2.52 -16.30 -6.97
CA ASN A 44 1.70 -16.69 -5.82
C ASN A 44 2.50 -17.55 -4.82
N PHE A 45 3.51 -16.94 -4.21
CA PHE A 45 4.53 -17.56 -3.36
C PHE A 45 4.66 -16.79 -2.05
N TYR A 46 4.70 -17.52 -0.95
CA TYR A 46 4.72 -17.00 0.42
C TYR A 46 5.92 -17.60 1.16
N CYS A 47 6.72 -16.75 1.80
CA CYS A 47 7.74 -17.21 2.74
C CYS A 47 7.10 -17.38 4.11
N TYR A 48 7.40 -18.49 4.79
CA TYR A 48 6.91 -18.83 6.13
C TYR A 48 8.02 -18.67 7.17
#